data_AF-A0A4R4RXD7-F1
#
_entry.id   AF-A0A4R4RXD7-F1
#
_cell.length_a   1.000
_cell.length_b   1.000
_cell.length_c   1.000
_cell.angle_alpha   90.00
_cell.angle_beta   90.00
_cell.angle_gamma   90.00
#
_symmetry.space_group_name_H-M   'P 1'
#
loop_
_entity.id
_entity.type
_entity.pdbx_description
1 polymer ?
#
loop_
_entity_poly.entity_id
_entity_poly.type
_entity_poly.pdbx_seq_one_letter_code
_entity_poly.pdbx_strand_id
1 'polypeptide(L)'
;MKEPRILFVHAHPDDESIGTGATMAKYAAEGAHVCLVTCTLGEEGEVIPEDLRHLASDKEDRLGEYRIGELAEACAALGVRDHRFLGGPGRWRDSGMMGAPSNDHPRCFWRADVDTAALDLVPVIREVRPHVIVTYDERGNYGHPDHIQAVS
;
A
#
# COMPACT_ATOMS: atom_id res chain seq x y z
N MET A 1 -7.94 -29.80 -3.80
CA MET A 1 -8.55 -28.70 -3.02
C MET A 1 -8.44 -27.41 -3.82
N LYS A 2 -9.27 -26.40 -3.55
CA LYS A 2 -9.20 -25.10 -4.23
C LYS A 2 -7.99 -24.33 -3.71
N GLU A 3 -7.19 -23.75 -4.60
CA GLU A 3 -6.00 -22.95 -4.25
C GLU A 3 -6.40 -21.79 -3.30
N PRO A 4 -5.74 -21.63 -2.12
CA PRO A 4 -5.99 -20.50 -1.24
C PRO A 4 -5.66 -19.19 -1.93
N ARG A 5 -6.45 -18.15 -1.66
CA ARG A 5 -6.30 -16.81 -2.26
C ARG A 5 -6.44 -15.80 -1.14
N ILE A 6 -5.42 -14.97 -0.95
CA ILE A 6 -5.35 -14.03 0.16
C ILE A 6 -5.06 -12.66 -0.43
N LEU A 7 -5.83 -11.65 -0.03
CA LEU A 7 -5.62 -10.26 -0.40
C LEU A 7 -5.12 -9.49 0.81
N PHE A 8 -3.97 -8.83 0.68
CA PHE A 8 -3.43 -7.90 1.64
C PHE A 8 -3.67 -6.48 1.14
N VAL A 9 -4.16 -5.58 1.99
CA VAL A 9 -4.38 -4.17 1.66
C VAL A 9 -3.59 -3.33 2.65
N HIS A 10 -2.57 -2.64 2.13
CA HIS A 10 -1.64 -1.81 2.88
C HIS A 10 -1.61 -0.37 2.33
N ALA A 11 -1.22 0.59 3.15
CA ALA A 11 -1.25 2.01 2.84
C ALA A 11 -0.03 2.42 2.00
N HIS A 12 1.17 2.02 2.43
CA HIS A 12 2.43 2.48 1.84
C HIS A 12 3.37 1.33 1.43
N PRO A 13 4.34 1.59 0.53
CA PRO A 13 5.38 0.62 0.17
C PRO A 13 6.41 0.31 1.29
N ASP A 14 6.19 -0.70 2.12
CA ASP A 14 7.04 -1.22 3.21
C ASP A 14 6.17 -1.86 4.31
N ASP A 15 4.96 -1.33 4.50
CA ASP A 15 3.94 -1.85 5.42
C ASP A 15 3.70 -3.35 5.25
N GLU A 16 3.73 -3.84 4.00
CA GLU A 16 3.53 -5.25 3.69
C GLU A 16 4.67 -6.07 4.30
N SER A 17 5.91 -5.60 4.17
CA SER A 17 7.09 -6.28 4.68
C SER A 17 7.15 -6.23 6.21
N ILE A 18 6.85 -5.06 6.79
CA ILE A 18 6.88 -4.82 8.24
C ILE A 18 5.77 -5.59 8.95
N GLY A 19 4.54 -5.49 8.45
CA GLY A 19 3.35 -6.03 9.13
C GLY A 19 3.06 -7.48 8.78
N THR A 20 3.27 -7.88 7.51
CA THR A 20 2.75 -9.16 7.01
C THR A 20 3.75 -9.98 6.17
N GLY A 21 5.01 -9.54 6.06
CA GLY A 21 6.00 -10.11 5.15
C GLY A 21 6.21 -11.61 5.34
N ALA A 22 6.40 -12.06 6.58
CA ALA A 22 6.56 -13.48 6.90
C ALA A 22 5.31 -14.31 6.56
N THR A 23 4.12 -13.75 6.75
CA THR A 23 2.85 -14.42 6.43
C THR A 23 2.67 -14.55 4.91
N MET A 24 2.91 -13.47 4.16
CA MET A 24 2.84 -13.50 2.70
C MET A 24 3.84 -14.49 2.12
N ALA A 25 5.11 -14.43 2.54
CA ALA A 25 6.15 -15.32 2.06
C ALA A 25 5.84 -16.79 2.33
N LYS A 26 5.31 -17.10 3.52
CA LYS A 26 4.86 -18.46 3.86
C LYS A 26 3.79 -18.95 2.88
N TYR A 27 2.71 -18.19 2.72
CA TYR A 27 1.59 -18.64 1.89
C TYR A 27 1.94 -18.69 0.40
N ALA A 28 2.77 -17.76 -0.08
CA ALA A 28 3.31 -17.82 -1.44
C ALA A 28 4.15 -19.10 -1.67
N ALA A 29 5.02 -19.45 -0.71
CA ALA A 29 5.83 -20.68 -0.79
C ALA A 29 5.00 -21.97 -0.70
N GLU A 30 3.85 -21.94 -0.01
CA GLU A 30 2.87 -23.03 0.05
C GLU A 30 1.96 -23.10 -1.20
N GLY A 31 2.14 -22.20 -2.16
CA GLY A 31 1.40 -22.19 -3.43
C GLY A 31 0.02 -21.54 -3.35
N ALA A 32 -0.22 -20.66 -2.37
CA ALA A 32 -1.39 -19.79 -2.38
C ALA A 32 -1.19 -18.61 -3.34
N HIS A 33 -2.28 -18.13 -3.94
CA HIS A 33 -2.28 -16.85 -4.63
C HIS A 33 -2.36 -15.73 -3.60
N VAL A 34 -1.21 -15.09 -3.38
CA VAL A 34 -1.10 -13.88 -2.56
C VAL A 34 -1.19 -12.67 -3.48
N CYS A 35 -2.17 -11.81 -3.22
CA CYS A 35 -2.33 -10.52 -3.88
C CYS A 35 -2.10 -9.39 -2.86
N LEU A 36 -1.28 -8.41 -3.22
CA LEU A 36 -1.06 -7.19 -2.44
C LEU A 36 -1.68 -5.99 -3.17
N VAL A 37 -2.45 -5.18 -2.45
CA VAL A 37 -2.83 -3.84 -2.88
C VAL A 37 -2.17 -2.83 -1.96
N THR A 38 -1.43 -1.89 -2.55
CA THR A 38 -0.85 -0.74 -1.85
C THR A 38 -1.64 0.51 -2.24
N CYS A 39 -2.15 1.26 -1.26
CA CYS A 39 -3.07 2.38 -1.52
C CYS A 39 -2.37 3.60 -2.14
N THR A 40 -1.14 3.88 -1.73
CA THR A 40 -0.39 5.08 -2.12
C THR A 40 1.04 4.72 -2.56
N LEU A 41 1.80 5.69 -3.05
CA LEU A 41 3.22 5.47 -3.40
C LEU A 41 4.16 5.80 -2.24
N GLY A 42 3.65 6.32 -1.12
CA GLY A 42 4.47 6.72 0.01
C GLY A 42 5.29 7.98 -0.26
N GLU A 43 4.70 8.93 -0.99
CA GLU A 43 5.35 10.16 -1.44
C GLU A 43 5.83 11.07 -0.30
N GLU A 44 5.22 11.00 0.88
CA GLU A 44 5.52 11.84 2.05
C GLU A 44 6.50 11.15 3.02
N GLY A 45 7.08 10.01 2.63
CA GLY A 45 8.02 9.24 3.45
C GLY A 45 9.33 9.97 3.75
N GLU A 46 9.91 9.68 4.90
CA GLU A 46 11.26 10.14 5.25
C GLU A 46 12.33 9.40 4.42
N VAL A 47 13.28 10.14 3.84
CA VAL A 47 14.39 9.56 3.07
C VAL A 47 15.64 9.49 3.93
N ILE A 48 15.99 8.27 4.35
CA ILE A 48 17.16 8.01 5.20
C ILE A 48 18.49 8.16 4.43
N PRO A 49 18.67 7.55 3.24
CA PRO A 49 19.94 7.63 2.50
C PRO A 49 20.20 9.05 1.98
N GLU A 50 21.39 9.60 2.27
CA GLU A 50 21.75 10.97 1.90
C GLU A 50 21.68 11.22 0.39
N ASP A 51 22.14 10.25 -0.40
CA ASP A 51 22.17 10.31 -1.86
C ASP A 51 20.77 10.34 -2.49
N LEU A 52 19.73 9.88 -1.77
CA LEU A 52 18.35 9.88 -2.24
C LEU A 52 17.51 11.03 -1.68
N ARG A 53 18.01 11.83 -0.74
CA ARG A 53 17.23 12.91 -0.07
C ARG A 53 16.62 13.93 -1.02
N HIS A 54 17.24 14.11 -2.19
CA HIS A 54 16.71 14.98 -3.24
C HIS A 54 15.32 14.55 -3.74
N LEU A 55 14.92 13.29 -3.55
CA LEU A 55 13.62 12.75 -3.97
C LEU A 55 12.46 13.10 -3.04
N ALA A 56 12.72 13.59 -1.83
CA ALA A 56 11.68 13.89 -0.83
C ALA A 56 10.62 14.88 -1.35
N SER A 57 9.41 14.86 -0.75
CA SER A 57 8.26 15.68 -1.17
C SER A 57 8.52 17.19 -1.09
N ASP A 58 9.40 17.63 -0.18
CA ASP A 58 9.82 19.02 -0.03
C ASP A 58 10.99 19.42 -0.96
N LYS A 59 11.42 18.51 -1.84
CA LYS A 59 12.52 18.67 -2.80
C LYS A 59 12.00 18.46 -4.23
N GLU A 60 12.36 17.34 -4.86
CA GLU A 60 11.93 17.02 -6.22
C GLU A 60 10.54 16.38 -6.28
N ASP A 61 10.01 15.90 -5.14
CA ASP A 61 8.72 15.20 -5.06
C ASP A 61 8.66 13.96 -5.97
N ARG A 62 9.70 13.14 -5.90
CA ARG A 62 9.89 11.94 -6.75
C ARG A 62 10.06 10.64 -5.97
N LEU A 63 9.95 10.69 -4.64
CA LEU A 63 10.10 9.53 -3.78
C LEU A 63 9.11 8.41 -4.13
N GLY A 64 7.85 8.76 -4.42
CA GLY A 64 6.85 7.76 -4.81
C GLY A 64 7.23 6.96 -6.06
N GLU A 65 7.80 7.61 -7.08
CA GLU A 65 8.27 6.94 -8.30
C GLU A 65 9.39 5.94 -7.98
N TYR A 66 10.28 6.31 -7.06
CA TYR A 66 11.38 5.47 -6.62
C TYR A 66 10.88 4.25 -5.81
N ARG A 67 9.94 4.47 -4.88
CA ARG A 67 9.37 3.42 -4.02
C ARG A 67 8.55 2.37 -4.79
N ILE A 68 8.10 2.64 -6.02
CA ILE A 68 7.53 1.61 -6.90
C ILE A 68 8.54 0.48 -7.15
N GLY A 69 9.81 0.85 -7.40
CA GLY A 69 10.88 -0.11 -7.61
C GLY A 69 11.19 -0.90 -6.33
N GLU A 70 11.27 -0.21 -5.19
CA GLU A 70 11.49 -0.85 -3.88
C GLU A 70 10.38 -1.85 -3.54
N LEU A 71 9.12 -1.50 -3.76
CA LEU A 71 7.98 -2.40 -3.57
C LEU A 71 8.07 -3.64 -4.45
N ALA A 72 8.43 -3.46 -5.73
CA ALA A 72 8.53 -4.56 -6.68
C ALA A 72 9.62 -5.55 -6.26
N GLU A 73 10.78 -5.06 -5.85
CA GLU A 73 11.88 -5.90 -5.35
C GLU A 73 11.52 -6.59 -4.02
N ALA A 74 10.85 -5.89 -3.10
CA ALA A 74 10.35 -6.48 -1.85
C ALA A 74 9.34 -7.60 -2.13
N CYS A 75 8.35 -7.36 -3.00
CA CYS A 75 7.37 -8.37 -3.39
C CYS A 75 8.04 -9.59 -4.05
N ALA A 76 9.01 -9.36 -4.93
CA ALA A 76 9.78 -10.43 -5.55
C ALA A 76 10.53 -11.28 -4.51
N ALA A 77 11.17 -10.64 -3.53
CA ALA A 77 11.86 -11.32 -2.43
C ALA A 77 10.90 -12.15 -1.54
N LEU A 78 9.67 -11.66 -1.36
CA LEU A 78 8.61 -12.36 -0.61
C LEU A 78 7.88 -13.43 -1.45
N GLY A 79 8.17 -13.55 -2.75
CA GLY A 79 7.47 -14.45 -3.66
C GLY A 79 6.05 -13.99 -4.05
N VAL A 80 5.69 -12.74 -3.74
CA VAL A 80 4.42 -12.12 -4.11
C VAL A 80 4.52 -11.61 -5.55
N ARG A 81 3.76 -12.24 -6.46
CA ARG A 81 3.79 -11.90 -7.90
C ARG A 81 2.64 -11.01 -8.36
N ASP A 82 1.57 -10.93 -7.57
CA ASP A 82 0.41 -10.08 -7.85
C ASP A 82 0.41 -8.94 -6.84
N HIS A 83 1.01 -7.82 -7.22
CA HIS A 83 0.98 -6.59 -6.43
C HIS A 83 0.46 -5.44 -7.30
N ARG A 84 -0.40 -4.61 -6.73
CA ARG A 84 -1.15 -3.58 -7.45
C ARG A 84 -1.21 -2.30 -6.61
N PHE A 85 -1.36 -1.16 -7.27
CA PHE A 85 -1.71 0.09 -6.60
C PHE A 85 -3.23 0.32 -6.69
N LEU A 86 -3.85 0.77 -5.60
CA LEU A 86 -5.28 1.04 -5.55
C LEU A 86 -5.69 2.09 -6.60
N GLY A 87 -6.50 1.68 -7.58
CA GLY A 87 -6.90 2.55 -8.69
C GLY A 87 -5.77 2.95 -9.64
N GLY A 88 -4.60 2.34 -9.53
CA GLY A 88 -3.40 2.58 -10.33
C GLY A 88 -2.34 3.44 -9.64
N PRO A 89 -1.07 3.38 -10.10
CA PRO A 89 0.03 4.12 -9.49
C PRO A 89 -0.25 5.62 -9.41
N GLY A 90 -0.14 6.20 -8.21
CA GLY A 90 -0.35 7.62 -7.96
C GLY A 90 -1.81 8.08 -8.07
N ARG A 91 -2.79 7.16 -8.13
CA ARG A 91 -4.22 7.52 -8.04
C ARG A 91 -4.51 8.30 -6.76
N TRP A 92 -4.02 7.75 -5.65
CA TRP A 92 -4.07 8.34 -4.32
C TRP A 92 -2.64 8.64 -3.86
N ARG A 93 -2.45 9.83 -3.29
CA ARG A 93 -1.17 10.28 -2.74
C ARG A 93 -1.14 9.97 -1.25
N ASP A 94 0.01 9.55 -0.77
CA ASP A 94 0.33 9.50 0.66
C ASP A 94 -0.09 10.81 1.35
N SER A 95 -0.85 10.68 2.42
CA SER A 95 -1.37 11.83 3.16
C SER A 95 -0.31 12.45 4.04
N GLY A 96 0.76 11.73 4.38
CA GLY A 96 1.63 12.04 5.52
C GLY A 96 0.86 12.01 6.84
N MET A 97 1.49 12.47 7.91
CA MET A 97 0.87 12.49 9.24
C MET A 97 -0.32 13.47 9.32
N MET A 98 -1.25 13.19 10.23
CA MET A 98 -2.39 14.07 10.49
C MET A 98 -1.95 15.50 10.82
N GLY A 99 -2.56 16.47 10.12
CA GLY A 99 -2.26 17.90 10.25
C GLY A 99 -1.08 18.38 9.40
N ALA A 100 -0.43 17.49 8.63
CA ALA A 100 0.62 17.89 7.69
C ALA A 100 0.05 18.68 6.49
N PRO A 101 0.82 19.59 5.87
CA PRO A 101 0.38 20.32 4.67
C PRO A 101 -0.06 19.42 3.51
N SER A 102 0.53 18.23 3.40
CA SER A 102 0.17 17.18 2.43
C SER A 102 -1.29 16.74 2.54
N ASN A 103 -1.92 16.89 3.72
CA ASN A 103 -3.34 16.58 3.91
C ASN A 103 -4.25 17.47 3.03
N ASP A 104 -3.79 18.62 2.53
CA ASP A 104 -4.52 19.51 1.62
C ASP A 104 -4.31 19.18 0.13
N HIS A 105 -3.47 18.18 -0.18
CA HIS A 105 -3.24 17.76 -1.55
C HIS A 105 -4.54 17.21 -2.18
N PRO A 106 -4.88 17.54 -3.45
CA PRO A 106 -6.14 17.11 -4.08
C PRO A 106 -6.30 15.59 -4.24
N ARG A 107 -5.18 14.84 -4.18
CA ARG A 107 -5.15 13.36 -4.19
C ARG A 107 -4.90 12.73 -2.82
N CYS A 108 -4.91 13.51 -1.73
CA CYS A 108 -4.69 13.02 -0.36
C CYS A 108 -5.60 11.82 -0.05
N PHE A 109 -5.02 10.66 0.22
CA PHE A 109 -5.78 9.42 0.41
C PHE A 109 -6.70 9.49 1.63
N TRP A 110 -6.26 10.09 2.73
CA TRP A 110 -7.05 10.32 3.94
C TRP A 110 -8.32 11.14 3.70
N ARG A 111 -8.33 11.99 2.67
CA ARG A 111 -9.50 12.78 2.27
C ARG A 111 -10.30 12.15 1.13
N ALA A 112 -9.90 10.96 0.66
CA ALA A 112 -10.65 10.26 -0.36
C ALA A 112 -12.06 9.92 0.16
N ASP A 113 -13.05 10.15 -0.68
CA ASP A 113 -14.38 9.59 -0.45
C ASP A 113 -14.29 8.06 -0.40
N VAL A 114 -14.79 7.46 0.68
CA VAL A 114 -14.63 6.02 0.95
C VAL A 114 -15.30 5.18 -0.13
N ASP A 115 -16.48 5.58 -0.61
CA ASP A 115 -17.17 4.86 -1.69
C ASP A 115 -16.32 4.88 -2.97
N THR A 116 -15.68 6.01 -3.28
CA THR A 116 -14.79 6.15 -4.43
C THR A 116 -13.54 5.27 -4.29
N ALA A 117 -12.88 5.26 -3.13
CA ALA A 117 -11.71 4.41 -2.89
C ALA A 117 -12.09 2.92 -2.88
N ALA A 118 -13.24 2.56 -2.32
CA ALA A 118 -13.76 1.19 -2.34
C ALA A 118 -14.06 0.71 -3.77
N LEU A 119 -14.59 1.59 -4.63
CA LEU A 119 -14.81 1.28 -6.04
C LEU A 119 -13.51 0.99 -6.82
N ASP A 120 -12.38 1.55 -6.40
CA ASP A 120 -11.06 1.22 -6.95
C ASP A 120 -10.58 -0.18 -6.50
N LEU A 121 -11.00 -0.66 -5.33
CA LEU A 121 -10.64 -1.99 -4.80
C LEU A 121 -11.57 -3.12 -5.30
N VAL A 122 -12.84 -2.81 -5.55
CA VAL A 122 -13.87 -3.78 -5.99
C VAL A 122 -13.43 -4.62 -7.20
N PRO A 123 -12.83 -4.06 -8.28
CA PRO A 123 -12.32 -4.85 -9.40
C PRO A 123 -11.30 -5.91 -8.96
N VAL A 124 -10.35 -5.56 -8.08
CA VAL A 124 -9.34 -6.48 -7.56
C VAL A 124 -10.01 -7.60 -6.77
N ILE A 125 -10.93 -7.27 -5.86
CA ILE A 125 -11.67 -8.29 -5.07
C ILE A 125 -12.45 -9.23 -5.99
N ARG A 126 -13.11 -8.71 -7.03
CA ARG A 126 -13.90 -9.52 -7.98
C ARG A 126 -13.04 -10.43 -8.85
N GLU A 127 -11.84 -9.96 -9.22
CA GLU A 127 -10.88 -10.75 -10.01
C GLU A 127 -10.22 -11.84 -9.15
N VAL A 128 -9.63 -11.46 -8.02
CA VAL A 128 -8.89 -12.35 -7.12
C VAL A 128 -9.85 -13.31 -6.39
N ARG A 129 -11.05 -12.86 -6.04
CA ARG A 129 -12.02 -13.59 -5.19
C ARG A 129 -11.34 -14.16 -3.95
N PRO A 130 -10.71 -13.30 -3.11
CA PRO A 130 -9.93 -13.74 -1.97
C PRO A 130 -10.83 -14.51 -0.99
N HIS A 131 -10.27 -15.55 -0.36
CA HIS A 131 -10.93 -16.23 0.76
C HIS A 131 -10.68 -15.50 2.08
N VAL A 132 -9.59 -14.75 2.15
CA VAL A 132 -9.16 -13.97 3.32
C VAL A 132 -8.70 -12.60 2.81
N ILE A 133 -9.14 -11.54 3.47
CA ILE A 133 -8.62 -10.18 3.30
C ILE A 133 -7.94 -9.79 4.62
N VAL A 134 -6.73 -9.25 4.53
CA VAL A 134 -5.94 -8.76 5.65
C VAL A 134 -5.68 -7.27 5.45
N THR A 135 -5.99 -6.49 6.47
CA THR A 135 -5.67 -5.05 6.54
C THR A 135 -5.48 -4.66 8.01
N TYR A 136 -5.38 -3.36 8.28
CA TYR A 136 -5.20 -2.79 9.60
C TYR A 136 -6.40 -3.06 10.53
N ASP A 137 -6.22 -2.79 11.83
CA ASP A 137 -7.35 -2.62 12.74
C ASP A 137 -8.05 -1.27 12.52
N GLU A 138 -9.19 -1.06 13.19
CA GLU A 138 -9.99 0.17 13.11
C GLU A 138 -9.24 1.46 13.48
N ARG A 139 -8.05 1.35 14.09
CA ARG A 139 -7.21 2.48 14.50
C ARG A 139 -6.03 2.69 13.58
N GLY A 140 -5.89 1.91 12.51
CA GLY A 140 -4.73 1.96 11.62
C GLY A 140 -3.43 1.60 12.33
N ASN A 141 -3.48 0.70 13.31
CA ASN A 141 -2.41 0.34 14.24
C ASN A 141 -1.91 1.53 15.10
N TYR A 142 -0.97 2.32 14.58
CA TYR A 142 -0.34 3.42 15.31
C TYR A 142 -1.00 4.79 15.05
N GLY A 143 -2.10 4.81 14.29
CA GLY A 143 -2.89 6.02 14.03
C GLY A 143 -2.43 6.84 12.83
N HIS A 144 -1.68 6.24 11.89
CA HIS A 144 -1.43 6.90 10.60
C HIS A 144 -2.76 7.08 9.86
N PRO A 145 -3.06 8.26 9.30
CA PRO A 145 -4.33 8.49 8.62
C PRO A 145 -4.58 7.51 7.47
N ASP A 146 -3.58 7.27 6.62
CA ASP A 146 -3.76 6.32 5.51
C ASP A 146 -4.01 4.87 5.95
N HIS A 147 -3.53 4.46 7.13
CA HIS A 147 -3.81 3.13 7.66
C HIS A 147 -5.27 3.02 8.11
N ILE A 148 -5.79 4.09 8.73
CA ILE A 148 -7.21 4.20 9.10
C ILE A 148 -8.07 4.22 7.83
N GLN A 149 -7.67 4.97 6.80
CA GLN A 149 -8.40 5.02 5.54
C GLN A 149 -8.43 3.66 4.84
N ALA A 150 -7.33 2.90 4.87
CA ALA A 150 -7.25 1.60 4.21
C ALA A 150 -8.20 0.53 4.80
N VAL A 151 -8.63 0.68 6.06
CA VAL A 151 -9.60 -0.21 6.72
C VAL A 151 -11.04 0.33 6.69
N SER A 152 -11.24 1.59 6.29
CA SER A 152 -12.53 2.29 6.35
C SER A 152 -13.54 1.83 5.29
#